data_AF-A0A4Y7TN05-F1
#
_entry.id   AF-A0A4Y7TN05-F1
#
_cell.length_a   1.000
_cell.length_b   1.000
_cell.length_c   1.000
_cell.angle_alpha   90.00
_cell.angle_beta   90.00
_cell.angle_gamma   90.00
#
_symmetry.space_group_name_H-M   'P 1'
#
loop_
_entity.id
_entity.type
_entity.pdbx_description
1 polymer ?
#
loop_
_entity_poly.entity_id
_entity_poly.type
_entity_poly.pdbx_seq_one_letter_code
_entity_poly.pdbx_strand_id
1 'polypeptide(L)'
;MTAIQLRIELPAYSHSFHVHIPRSSNVQQVKEEISKACPGQPRTDGQRLIWRGRNLGNEERVDDLWKSPSDPRILHLAVHPSSWMGQPPQVPTPEPSAYEGTPLALPLSPPTPSGFSSLPTHPLPTPASFLYPAPSSFASPAHRPIPFIAMKHQSALNALVCGVPSSESAPELRDAAKSAVERVGWLWPTALDEPYPEYQPGGLRYDTVFINGRHYLSLADSTAAPTPVQRHALNVLSYTFSLLNLSVTQSTIIARTETTYTDTNQAQVNQYLQQMGFPQLRVVPQAQNPNPNQNDILPQLRELPLRPLMMSIFMLAFRTLLLLYFVAPTRKPIFGILILAWMLYEIWQPIRNGLIRARIQRVNNINNGPQNGDPAAPEALDNVPQAQPGGILPAVNPQQPPFVVFGARQLDAQAAAILDALGNLNLPAEEDVINQAHLGPIPEPGRSHKLASFIGLLLGTLHPAVWNRRRAALNRREGVIRTEANMRREPGPRDPNEAETDEDRSAAQARQELRERHARRPRWVQRYMERVVAEEWVDDLD
;
A
#
# COMPACT_ATOMS: atom_id res chain seq x y z
N MET A 1 17.57 10.79 48.99
CA MET A 1 16.99 9.95 47.92
C MET A 1 17.79 10.22 46.65
N THR A 2 18.45 9.21 46.06
CA THR A 2 19.27 9.42 44.85
C THR A 2 18.36 9.50 43.63
N ALA A 3 18.23 10.68 43.03
CA ALA A 3 17.54 10.83 41.75
C ALA A 3 18.37 10.23 40.61
N ILE A 4 17.70 9.63 39.64
CA ILE A 4 18.26 9.18 38.36
C ILE A 4 17.81 10.17 37.29
N GLN A 5 18.74 10.56 36.42
CA GLN A 5 18.45 11.28 35.19
C GLN A 5 18.14 10.27 34.08
N LEU A 6 16.97 10.39 33.46
CA LEU A 6 16.54 9.63 32.28
C LEU A 6 16.51 10.57 31.07
N ARG A 7 17.05 10.13 29.93
CA ARG A 7 16.94 10.82 28.65
C ARG A 7 15.74 10.26 27.89
N ILE A 8 14.75 11.11 27.62
CA ILE A 8 13.53 10.75 26.89
C ILE A 8 13.67 11.24 25.46
N GLU A 9 13.51 10.34 24.50
CA GLU A 9 13.56 10.65 23.07
C GLU A 9 12.18 10.52 22.45
N LEU A 10 11.80 11.49 21.62
CA LEU A 10 10.57 11.49 20.84
C LEU A 10 10.96 11.37 19.36
N PRO A 11 11.08 10.14 18.82
CA PRO A 11 11.57 9.93 17.46
C PRO A 11 10.73 10.64 16.40
N ALA A 12 9.42 10.71 16.60
CA ALA A 12 8.49 11.37 15.66
C ALA A 12 8.72 12.89 15.54
N TYR A 13 9.37 13.51 16.53
CA TYR A 13 9.55 14.96 16.60
C TYR A 13 11.03 15.37 16.59
N SER A 14 11.96 14.42 16.45
CA SER A 14 13.41 14.64 16.58
C SER A 14 13.77 15.44 17.84
N HIS A 15 13.02 15.23 18.92
CA HIS A 15 13.14 15.98 20.17
C HIS A 15 13.59 15.07 21.29
N SER A 16 14.46 15.55 22.18
CA SER A 16 14.86 14.83 23.37
C SER A 16 14.98 15.77 24.56
N PHE A 17 14.66 15.28 25.74
CA PHE A 17 14.77 16.03 27.00
C PHE A 17 15.11 15.09 28.15
N HIS A 18 15.45 15.65 29.30
CA HIS A 18 15.83 14.90 30.48
C HIS A 18 14.77 15.02 31.57
N VAL A 19 14.53 13.91 32.28
CA VAL A 19 13.62 13.85 33.42
C VAL A 19 14.37 13.29 34.63
N HIS A 20 14.15 13.86 35.80
CA HIS A 20 14.80 13.45 37.05
C HIS A 20 13.79 12.74 37.95
N ILE A 21 14.05 11.47 38.26
CA ILE A 21 13.07 10.62 38.96
C ILE A 21 13.78 9.81 40.06
N PRO A 22 13.15 9.58 41.22
CA PRO A 22 13.69 8.64 42.22
C PRO A 22 13.91 7.22 41.66
N ARG A 23 14.96 6.52 42.10
CA ARG A 23 15.25 5.13 41.63
C ARG A 23 14.10 4.16 41.88
N SER A 24 13.39 4.35 42.99
CA SER A 24 12.31 3.47 43.43
C SER A 24 11.00 3.67 42.68
N SER A 25 10.94 4.63 41.75
CA SER A 25 9.74 4.96 40.99
C SER A 25 9.36 3.88 39.99
N ASN A 26 8.07 3.82 39.69
CA ASN A 26 7.54 2.97 38.63
C ASN A 26 7.38 3.76 37.32
N VAL A 27 7.16 3.05 36.22
CA VAL A 27 6.96 3.64 34.89
C VAL A 27 5.76 4.60 34.86
N GLN A 28 4.71 4.36 35.65
CA GLN A 28 3.59 5.29 35.76
C GLN A 28 4.04 6.68 36.26
N GLN A 29 4.85 6.74 37.32
CA GLN A 29 5.44 7.99 37.81
C GLN A 29 6.36 8.64 36.78
N VAL A 30 7.06 7.82 35.96
CA VAL A 30 7.85 8.32 34.83
C VAL A 30 6.97 9.01 33.80
N LYS A 31 5.81 8.42 33.44
CA LYS A 31 4.85 9.02 32.51
C LYS A 31 4.27 10.33 33.04
N GLU A 32 3.96 10.39 34.33
CA GLU A 32 3.46 11.60 35.00
C GLU A 32 4.51 12.71 34.94
N GLU A 33 5.77 12.40 35.19
CA GLU A 33 6.85 13.40 35.15
C GLU A 33 7.17 13.83 33.71
N ILE A 34 7.09 12.92 32.74
CA ILE A 34 7.13 13.24 31.31
C ILE A 34 6.00 14.18 30.91
N SER A 35 4.78 13.97 31.41
CA SER A 35 3.63 14.83 31.12
C SER A 35 3.87 16.28 31.55
N LYS A 36 4.57 16.48 32.68
CA LYS A 36 4.95 17.82 33.17
C LYS A 36 6.11 18.43 32.41
N ALA A 37 7.12 17.65 32.06
CA ALA A 37 8.37 18.13 31.46
C ALA A 37 8.29 18.30 29.93
N CYS A 38 7.47 17.51 29.24
CA CYS A 38 7.37 17.51 27.78
C CYS A 38 6.55 18.71 27.28
N PRO A 39 7.05 19.49 26.29
CA PRO A 39 6.23 20.46 25.58
C PRO A 39 5.00 19.78 24.96
N GLY A 40 3.83 20.40 25.08
CA GLY A 40 2.54 19.84 24.64
C GLY A 40 1.80 18.99 25.68
N GLN A 41 2.41 18.71 26.83
CA GLN A 41 1.81 18.03 27.99
C GLN A 41 0.99 16.79 27.60
N PRO A 42 1.63 15.72 27.09
CA PRO A 42 0.92 14.54 26.66
C PRO A 42 0.28 13.84 27.88
N ARG A 43 -1.00 13.45 27.77
CA ARG A 43 -1.71 12.69 28.80
C ARG A 43 -1.09 11.31 28.99
N THR A 44 -1.04 10.84 30.24
CA THR A 44 -0.33 9.61 30.63
C THR A 44 -0.90 8.34 30.00
N ASP A 45 -2.20 8.32 29.71
CA ASP A 45 -2.93 7.23 29.02
C ASP A 45 -2.46 7.03 27.57
N GLY A 46 -2.09 8.11 26.88
CA GLY A 46 -1.58 8.08 25.52
C GLY A 46 -0.07 7.97 25.38
N GLN A 47 0.67 7.88 26.49
CA GLN A 47 2.11 7.72 26.48
C GLN A 47 2.49 6.23 26.46
N ARG A 48 3.31 5.85 25.49
CA ARG A 48 3.95 4.53 25.41
C ARG A 48 5.46 4.68 25.54
N LEU A 49 6.03 4.12 26.60
CA LEU A 49 7.49 4.08 26.81
C LEU A 49 8.04 2.78 26.24
N ILE A 50 9.09 2.91 25.44
CA ILE A 50 9.76 1.82 24.75
C ILE A 50 11.23 1.81 25.18
N TRP A 51 11.70 0.65 25.61
CA TRP A 51 13.09 0.42 25.96
C TRP A 51 13.57 -0.87 25.31
N ARG A 52 14.67 -0.81 24.55
CA ARG A 52 15.22 -1.93 23.76
C ARG A 52 14.16 -2.67 22.94
N GLY A 53 13.29 -1.91 22.26
CA GLY A 53 12.21 -2.45 21.43
C GLY A 53 11.01 -3.03 22.19
N ARG A 54 11.05 -3.10 23.53
CA ARG A 54 9.95 -3.58 24.38
C ARG A 54 9.15 -2.42 24.96
N ASN A 55 7.83 -2.54 24.99
CA ASN A 55 6.96 -1.59 25.68
C ASN A 55 7.00 -1.85 27.18
N LEU A 56 7.17 -0.80 27.98
CA LEU A 56 7.22 -0.90 29.43
C LEU A 56 5.81 -0.84 30.04
N GLY A 57 5.49 -1.78 30.93
CA GLY A 57 4.27 -1.77 31.76
C GLY A 57 4.32 -0.65 32.81
N ASN A 58 3.16 -0.19 33.28
CA ASN A 58 3.05 0.95 34.22
C ASN A 58 3.61 0.63 35.61
N GLU A 59 3.52 -0.64 36.00
CA GLU A 59 3.93 -1.23 37.26
C GLU A 59 5.43 -1.57 37.34
N GLU A 60 6.13 -1.61 36.19
CA GLU A 60 7.56 -1.89 36.15
C GLU A 60 8.37 -0.81 36.88
N ARG A 61 9.39 -1.21 37.64
CA ARG A 61 10.22 -0.28 38.41
C ARG A 61 11.41 0.17 37.58
N VAL A 62 11.77 1.44 37.71
CA VAL A 62 12.90 2.06 37.03
C VAL A 62 14.21 1.33 37.37
N ASP A 63 14.38 0.86 38.61
CA ASP A 63 15.57 0.14 39.05
C ASP A 63 15.76 -1.23 38.37
N ASP A 64 14.67 -1.87 37.95
CA ASP A 64 14.71 -3.20 37.32
C ASP A 64 15.10 -3.13 35.83
N LEU A 65 14.97 -1.95 35.21
CA LEU A 65 15.27 -1.73 33.80
C LEU A 65 16.78 -1.76 33.53
N TRP A 66 17.61 -1.15 34.37
CA TRP A 66 19.05 -1.05 34.15
C TRP A 66 19.84 -1.88 35.14
N LYS A 67 20.37 -3.01 34.68
CA LYS A 67 21.18 -3.92 35.52
C LYS A 67 22.55 -3.32 35.85
N SER A 68 23.13 -2.54 34.95
CA SER A 68 24.41 -1.87 35.15
C SER A 68 24.23 -0.36 35.32
N PRO A 69 24.95 0.30 36.26
CA PRO A 69 24.97 1.75 36.34
C PRO A 69 25.59 2.43 35.10
N SER A 70 26.31 1.67 34.26
CA SER A 70 26.90 2.16 33.01
C SER A 70 25.94 2.14 31.81
N ASP A 71 24.78 1.49 31.94
CA ASP A 71 23.86 1.36 30.81
C ASP A 71 23.24 2.72 30.46
N PRO A 72 23.10 3.06 29.16
CA PRO A 72 22.47 4.31 28.74
C PRO A 72 21.00 4.33 29.18
N ARG A 73 20.65 5.36 29.95
CA ARG A 73 19.30 5.57 30.49
C ARG A 73 18.40 6.32 29.52
N ILE A 74 18.27 5.74 28.32
CA ILE A 74 17.48 6.30 27.22
C ILE A 74 16.16 5.55 27.12
N LEU A 75 15.04 6.28 27.08
CA LEU A 75 13.71 5.75 26.83
C LEU A 75 13.12 6.44 25.59
N HIS A 76 12.53 5.66 24.69
CA HIS A 76 11.78 6.21 23.57
C HIS A 76 10.32 6.40 23.95
N LEU A 77 9.81 7.61 23.76
CA LEU A 77 8.42 7.98 23.99
C LEU A 77 7.68 8.03 22.65
N ALA A 78 6.61 7.23 22.55
CA ALA A 78 5.60 7.36 21.52
C ALA A 78 4.31 7.91 22.16
N VAL A 79 3.78 8.99 21.59
CA VAL A 79 2.56 9.66 22.09
C VAL A 79 1.45 9.52 21.06
N HIS A 80 0.26 9.11 21.50
CA HIS A 80 -0.92 9.10 20.64
C HIS A 80 -1.38 10.54 20.28
N PRO A 81 -1.72 10.86 19.01
CA PRO A 81 -2.04 12.23 18.60
C PRO A 81 -3.20 12.89 19.37
N SER A 82 -4.19 12.12 19.83
CA SER A 82 -5.30 12.68 20.62
C SER A 82 -4.95 12.95 22.08
N SER A 83 -3.78 12.49 22.55
CA SER A 83 -3.39 12.59 23.96
C SER A 83 -2.58 13.85 24.25
N TRP A 84 -2.25 14.66 23.25
CA TRP A 84 -1.69 15.99 23.45
C TRP A 84 -2.73 16.92 24.08
N MET A 85 -2.38 17.59 25.19
CA MET A 85 -3.24 18.64 25.78
C MET A 85 -2.91 20.01 25.19
N GLY A 86 -1.68 20.21 24.70
CA GLY A 86 -1.23 21.41 24.00
C GLY A 86 -0.72 21.10 22.59
N GLN A 87 -0.05 22.07 21.97
CA GLN A 87 0.63 21.82 20.69
C GLN A 87 1.84 20.90 20.91
N PRO A 88 2.01 19.85 20.09
CA PRO A 88 3.18 18.97 20.17
C PRO A 88 4.48 19.75 19.85
N PRO A 89 5.65 19.25 20.27
CA PRO A 89 6.94 19.88 19.97
C PRO A 89 7.07 20.10 18.45
N GLN A 90 7.36 21.33 18.04
CA GLN A 90 7.60 21.62 16.63
C GLN A 90 8.94 21.01 16.23
N VAL A 91 8.94 20.18 15.19
CA VAL A 91 10.18 19.74 14.55
C VAL A 91 10.85 21.02 14.03
N PRO A 92 12.12 21.30 14.40
CA PRO A 92 12.85 22.41 13.82
C PRO A 92 12.82 22.26 12.31
N THR A 93 11.97 23.05 11.66
CA THR A 93 11.95 23.10 10.20
C THR A 93 13.23 23.83 9.85
N PRO A 94 14.16 23.23 9.09
CA PRO A 94 15.37 23.94 8.69
C PRO A 94 14.91 25.22 8.01
N GLU A 95 15.17 26.36 8.65
CA GLU A 95 14.88 27.65 8.04
C GLU A 95 15.57 27.65 6.68
N PRO A 96 14.85 27.96 5.59
CA PRO A 96 15.47 28.07 4.29
C PRO A 96 16.54 29.14 4.42
N SER A 97 17.80 28.71 4.47
CA SER A 97 18.96 29.58 4.48
C SER A 97 18.79 30.57 3.34
N ALA A 98 18.46 31.80 3.71
CA ALA A 98 18.36 32.92 2.80
C ALA A 98 19.73 33.06 2.16
N TYR A 99 19.86 32.58 0.94
CA TYR A 99 20.95 33.00 0.07
C TYR A 99 20.78 34.52 -0.07
N GLU A 100 21.63 35.28 0.61
CA GLU A 100 21.87 36.69 0.35
C GLU A 100 22.45 36.83 -1.07
N GLY A 101 21.56 36.69 -2.06
CA GLY A 101 21.81 37.06 -3.44
C GLY A 101 21.47 38.53 -3.60
N THR A 102 22.50 39.37 -3.56
CA THR A 102 22.49 40.80 -3.88
C THR A 102 21.57 41.11 -5.09
N PRO A 103 20.49 41.89 -4.94
CA PRO A 103 19.64 42.24 -6.06
C PRO A 103 20.26 43.41 -6.85
N LEU A 104 20.63 43.16 -8.10
CA LEU A 104 20.93 44.20 -9.08
C LEU A 104 19.63 44.93 -9.44
N ALA A 105 19.66 46.25 -9.22
CA ALA A 105 18.60 47.19 -9.52
C ALA A 105 18.31 47.28 -11.03
N LEU A 106 17.02 47.30 -11.39
CA LEU A 106 16.54 47.85 -12.65
C LEU A 106 15.32 48.76 -12.39
N PRO A 107 15.12 49.80 -13.22
CA PRO A 107 14.44 51.02 -12.79
C PRO A 107 12.96 51.12 -13.21
N LEU A 108 12.21 51.82 -12.34
CA LEU A 108 11.07 52.72 -12.52
C LEU A 108 10.12 52.56 -13.73
N SER A 109 8.82 52.49 -13.41
CA SER A 109 7.69 52.96 -14.23
C SER A 109 6.46 53.24 -13.33
N PRO A 110 5.50 54.11 -13.75
CA PRO A 110 4.95 55.20 -12.91
C PRO A 110 3.60 54.90 -12.21
N PRO A 111 3.09 55.84 -11.37
CA PRO A 111 1.95 55.63 -10.48
C PRO A 111 0.62 56.00 -11.14
N THR A 112 -0.46 55.33 -10.76
CA THR A 112 -1.86 55.78 -10.96
C THR A 112 -2.83 54.95 -10.10
N PRO A 113 -4.05 55.44 -9.78
CA PRO A 113 -4.36 55.80 -8.41
C PRO A 113 -5.47 54.94 -7.78
N SER A 114 -5.53 55.05 -6.46
CA SER A 114 -6.57 54.60 -5.55
C SER A 114 -8.00 54.88 -6.02
N GLY A 115 -8.83 53.83 -6.03
CA GLY A 115 -10.28 53.89 -6.15
C GLY A 115 -10.93 52.94 -5.15
N PHE A 116 -11.82 53.50 -4.32
CA PHE A 116 -12.63 52.83 -3.31
C PHE A 116 -13.65 51.83 -3.91
N SER A 117 -14.14 50.94 -3.05
CA SER A 117 -15.49 50.35 -2.97
C SER A 117 -15.75 48.91 -3.43
N SER A 118 -16.49 48.27 -2.51
CA SER A 118 -17.50 47.21 -2.63
C SER A 118 -17.05 45.75 -2.57
N LEU A 119 -17.51 45.09 -1.50
CA LEU A 119 -17.68 43.65 -1.38
C LEU A 119 -18.57 43.13 -2.53
N PRO A 120 -18.20 42.02 -3.18
CA PRO A 120 -19.14 41.15 -3.87
C PRO A 120 -19.43 39.90 -3.03
N THR A 121 -20.68 39.79 -2.60
CA THR A 121 -21.30 38.54 -2.14
C THR A 121 -21.31 37.55 -3.29
N HIS A 122 -20.54 36.47 -3.20
CA HIS A 122 -20.57 35.39 -4.19
C HIS A 122 -21.70 34.39 -3.87
N PRO A 123 -22.49 33.96 -4.87
CA PRO A 123 -23.45 32.88 -4.70
C PRO A 123 -22.76 31.52 -4.62
N LEU A 124 -23.35 30.66 -3.79
CA LEU A 124 -22.94 29.30 -3.48
C LEU A 124 -22.83 28.42 -4.74
N PRO A 125 -21.68 27.78 -5.02
CA PRO A 125 -21.58 26.77 -6.06
C PRO A 125 -22.12 25.43 -5.56
N THR A 126 -23.08 24.87 -6.30
CA THR A 126 -23.59 23.51 -6.17
C THR A 126 -22.44 22.51 -6.37
N PRO A 127 -22.18 21.55 -5.45
CA PRO A 127 -21.09 20.61 -5.63
C PRO A 127 -21.42 19.59 -6.72
N ALA A 128 -20.57 19.54 -7.74
CA ALA A 128 -20.53 18.44 -8.69
C ALA A 128 -20.13 17.15 -7.96
N SER A 129 -20.84 16.05 -8.25
CA SER A 129 -20.58 14.72 -7.73
C SER A 129 -19.17 14.26 -8.12
N PHE A 130 -18.21 14.35 -7.20
CA PHE A 130 -16.88 13.78 -7.38
C PHE A 130 -16.92 12.27 -7.08
N LEU A 131 -16.85 11.46 -8.13
CA LEU A 131 -16.58 10.02 -8.02
C LEU A 131 -15.16 9.84 -7.48
N TYR A 132 -15.03 9.26 -6.29
CA TYR A 132 -13.75 8.87 -5.70
C TYR A 132 -13.11 7.75 -6.55
N PRO A 133 -11.88 7.91 -7.06
CA PRO A 133 -11.12 6.78 -7.57
C PRO A 133 -10.72 5.88 -6.38
N ALA A 134 -11.15 4.62 -6.43
CA ALA A 134 -10.75 3.62 -5.46
C ALA A 134 -9.21 3.55 -5.36
N PRO A 135 -8.63 3.45 -4.15
CA PRO A 135 -7.20 3.22 -4.02
C PRO A 135 -6.88 1.84 -4.60
N SER A 136 -6.10 1.83 -5.68
CA SER A 136 -5.52 0.62 -6.25
C SER A 136 -4.55 0.01 -5.24
N SER A 137 -5.04 -0.95 -4.47
CA SER A 137 -4.27 -1.75 -3.53
C SER A 137 -3.31 -2.67 -4.27
N PHE A 138 -2.03 -2.31 -4.29
CA PHE A 138 -0.91 -3.22 -4.54
C PHE A 138 -0.80 -4.15 -3.33
N ALA A 139 -1.35 -5.36 -3.42
CA ALA A 139 -1.41 -6.29 -2.31
C ALA A 139 -0.22 -7.27 -2.29
N SER A 140 0.54 -7.19 -1.21
CA SER A 140 1.27 -8.30 -0.60
C SER A 140 0.32 -9.51 -0.37
N PRO A 141 0.79 -10.75 -0.48
CA PRO A 141 -0.09 -11.94 -0.52
C PRO A 141 -0.75 -12.36 0.81
N ALA A 142 -0.55 -11.66 1.94
CA ALA A 142 -0.97 -12.20 3.25
C ALA A 142 -2.29 -11.66 3.85
N HIS A 143 -2.80 -10.51 3.42
CA HIS A 143 -4.03 -9.92 3.99
C HIS A 143 -4.93 -9.35 2.91
N ARG A 144 -5.95 -10.11 2.50
CA ARG A 144 -7.04 -9.58 1.68
C ARG A 144 -8.23 -9.27 2.60
N PRO A 145 -8.62 -8.00 2.78
CA PRO A 145 -9.79 -7.66 3.57
C PRO A 145 -11.02 -8.32 2.94
N ILE A 146 -11.98 -8.74 3.78
CA ILE A 146 -13.23 -9.34 3.33
C ILE A 146 -13.97 -8.30 2.46
N PRO A 147 -14.18 -8.53 1.15
CA PRO A 147 -14.59 -7.48 0.22
C PRO A 147 -15.87 -6.73 0.61
N PHE A 148 -16.87 -7.46 1.14
CA PHE A 148 -18.13 -6.87 1.61
C PHE A 148 -17.92 -5.91 2.78
N ILE A 149 -17.04 -6.25 3.73
CA ILE A 149 -16.75 -5.42 4.91
C ILE A 149 -16.01 -4.14 4.47
N ALA A 150 -15.07 -4.26 3.53
CA ALA A 150 -14.41 -3.09 2.96
C ALA A 150 -15.38 -2.17 2.21
N MET A 151 -16.33 -2.76 1.45
CA MET A 151 -17.39 -2.01 0.78
C MET A 151 -18.29 -1.26 1.79
N LYS A 152 -18.76 -1.95 2.83
CA LYS A 152 -19.55 -1.34 3.93
C LYS A 152 -18.79 -0.23 4.63
N HIS A 153 -17.49 -0.42 4.87
CA HIS A 153 -16.61 0.59 5.47
C HIS A 153 -16.53 1.85 4.60
N GLN A 154 -16.29 1.69 3.30
CA GLN A 154 -16.22 2.82 2.38
C GLN A 154 -17.57 3.54 2.25
N SER A 155 -18.68 2.79 2.20
CA SER A 155 -20.03 3.34 2.17
C SER A 155 -20.34 4.18 3.43
N ALA A 156 -19.90 3.71 4.60
CA ALA A 156 -20.03 4.45 5.85
C ALA A 156 -19.17 5.73 5.86
N LEU A 157 -17.94 5.70 5.35
CA LEU A 157 -17.12 6.91 5.18
C LEU A 157 -17.79 7.91 4.23
N ASN A 158 -18.34 7.43 3.11
CA ASN A 158 -19.07 8.27 2.16
C ASN A 158 -20.33 8.86 2.79
N ALA A 159 -21.07 8.08 3.59
CA ALA A 159 -22.24 8.56 4.32
C ALA A 159 -21.90 9.64 5.35
N LEU A 160 -20.70 9.61 5.97
CA LEU A 160 -20.25 10.68 6.86
C LEU A 160 -19.94 11.98 6.11
N VAL A 161 -19.29 11.89 4.96
CA VAL A 161 -18.84 13.06 4.19
C VAL A 161 -19.97 13.69 3.38
N CYS A 162 -20.74 12.86 2.68
CA CYS A 162 -21.75 13.31 1.72
C CYS A 162 -23.18 13.23 2.28
N GLY A 163 -23.39 12.56 3.42
CA GLY A 163 -24.73 12.27 3.94
C GLY A 163 -25.51 11.21 3.14
N VAL A 164 -25.02 10.82 1.96
CA VAL A 164 -25.68 9.86 1.08
C VAL A 164 -24.86 8.56 1.06
N PRO A 165 -25.39 7.44 1.57
CA PRO A 165 -24.74 6.14 1.48
C PRO A 165 -24.68 5.67 0.03
N SER A 166 -23.69 4.85 -0.30
CA SER A 166 -23.65 4.20 -1.62
C SER A 166 -24.74 3.14 -1.70
N SER A 167 -25.43 3.03 -2.84
CA SER A 167 -26.41 1.95 -3.06
C SER A 167 -25.65 0.62 -3.09
N GLU A 168 -26.07 -0.32 -2.24
CA GLU A 168 -25.40 -1.61 -2.08
C GLU A 168 -26.35 -2.75 -2.44
N SER A 169 -26.03 -3.52 -3.49
CA SER A 169 -26.70 -4.78 -3.80
C SER A 169 -25.67 -5.87 -4.07
N ALA A 170 -25.26 -6.58 -3.02
CA ALA A 170 -24.37 -7.73 -3.14
C ALA A 170 -24.68 -8.81 -2.07
N PRO A 171 -25.84 -9.48 -2.15
CA PRO A 171 -26.25 -10.48 -1.15
C PRO A 171 -25.25 -11.64 -1.06
N GLU A 172 -24.64 -12.05 -2.17
CA GLU A 172 -23.66 -13.13 -2.18
C GLU A 172 -22.38 -12.79 -1.40
N LEU A 173 -21.87 -11.56 -1.56
CA LEU A 173 -20.69 -11.09 -0.84
C LEU A 173 -20.97 -10.96 0.66
N ARG A 174 -22.20 -10.60 1.02
CA ARG A 174 -22.66 -10.53 2.41
C ARG A 174 -22.58 -11.90 3.08
N ASP A 175 -23.18 -12.92 2.49
CA ASP A 175 -23.26 -14.25 3.10
C ASP A 175 -21.86 -14.89 3.23
N ALA A 176 -21.00 -14.67 2.23
CA ALA A 176 -19.60 -15.09 2.29
C ALA A 176 -18.82 -14.38 3.42
N ALA A 177 -19.04 -13.07 3.59
CA ALA A 177 -18.42 -12.29 4.65
C ALA A 177 -18.91 -12.72 6.04
N LYS A 178 -20.21 -12.96 6.18
CA LYS A 178 -20.81 -13.45 7.42
C LYS A 178 -20.22 -14.79 7.85
N SER A 179 -20.19 -15.76 6.94
CA SER A 179 -19.57 -17.06 7.19
C SER A 179 -18.06 -16.96 7.52
N ALA A 180 -17.34 -16.01 6.89
CA ALA A 180 -15.93 -15.78 7.20
C ALA A 180 -15.71 -15.21 8.62
N VAL A 181 -16.54 -14.26 9.05
CA VAL A 181 -16.46 -13.66 10.40
C VAL A 181 -16.83 -14.69 11.48
N GLU A 182 -17.91 -15.45 11.27
CA GLU A 182 -18.38 -16.48 12.21
C GLU A 182 -17.36 -17.61 12.40
N ARG A 183 -16.62 -18.00 11.34
CA ARG A 183 -15.55 -19.00 11.43
C ARG A 183 -14.38 -18.58 12.30
N VAL A 184 -14.13 -17.28 12.45
CA VAL A 184 -13.08 -16.74 13.33
C VAL A 184 -13.61 -16.57 14.77
N GLY A 185 -14.84 -17.02 15.05
CA GLY A 185 -15.47 -16.93 16.37
C GLY A 185 -16.06 -15.56 16.69
N TRP A 186 -16.16 -14.67 15.70
CA TRP A 186 -16.77 -13.35 15.87
C TRP A 186 -18.27 -13.41 15.53
N LEU A 187 -19.08 -12.70 16.31
CA LEU A 187 -20.50 -12.53 16.01
C LEU A 187 -20.68 -11.52 14.87
N TRP A 188 -21.55 -11.83 13.92
CA TRP A 188 -21.89 -10.92 12.83
C TRP A 188 -22.68 -9.71 13.37
N PRO A 189 -22.19 -8.47 13.21
CA PRO A 189 -22.89 -7.29 13.69
C PRO A 189 -24.16 -7.00 12.86
N THR A 190 -25.32 -6.90 13.51
CA THR A 190 -26.61 -6.60 12.84
C THR A 190 -26.60 -5.23 12.15
N ALA A 191 -25.79 -4.30 12.64
CA ALA A 191 -25.59 -2.99 12.03
C ALA A 191 -25.07 -3.06 10.58
N LEU A 192 -24.44 -4.16 10.16
CA LEU A 192 -24.02 -4.35 8.76
C LEU A 192 -25.18 -4.79 7.84
N ASP A 193 -26.26 -5.31 8.42
CA ASP A 193 -27.45 -5.80 7.70
C ASP A 193 -28.58 -4.78 7.66
N GLU A 194 -28.62 -3.87 8.64
CA GLU A 194 -29.59 -2.80 8.71
C GLU A 194 -29.44 -1.85 7.51
N PRO A 195 -30.54 -1.46 6.85
CA PRO A 195 -30.48 -0.44 5.80
C PRO A 195 -30.16 0.92 6.41
N TYR A 196 -29.44 1.76 5.67
CA TYR A 196 -29.23 3.14 6.08
C TYR A 196 -30.58 3.87 6.23
N PRO A 197 -30.74 4.70 7.28
CA PRO A 197 -31.95 5.50 7.45
C PRO A 197 -32.07 6.55 6.34
N GLU A 198 -33.27 7.11 6.18
CA GLU A 198 -33.54 8.14 5.18
C GLU A 198 -32.65 9.37 5.38
N TYR A 199 -32.19 9.96 4.27
CA TYR A 199 -31.34 11.14 4.29
C TYR A 199 -32.07 12.32 4.93
N GLN A 200 -31.43 12.94 5.92
CA GLN A 200 -31.90 14.16 6.56
C GLN A 200 -30.85 15.25 6.38
N PRO A 201 -31.22 16.45 5.88
CA PRO A 201 -30.29 17.55 5.72
C PRO A 201 -29.77 18.04 7.08
N GLY A 202 -28.50 18.46 7.12
CA GLY A 202 -27.81 18.93 8.33
C GLY A 202 -26.78 17.93 8.84
N GLY A 203 -26.47 18.00 10.13
CA GLY A 203 -25.53 17.08 10.80
C GLY A 203 -24.13 17.64 11.01
N LEU A 204 -23.24 16.76 11.47
CA LEU A 204 -21.82 17.05 11.65
C LEU A 204 -21.16 17.22 10.27
N ARG A 205 -20.29 18.21 10.11
CA ARG A 205 -19.51 18.36 8.86
C ARG A 205 -18.12 17.76 9.03
N TYR A 206 -17.76 16.85 8.13
CA TYR A 206 -16.43 16.24 8.08
C TYR A 206 -15.67 16.77 6.86
N ASP A 207 -14.52 17.36 7.10
CA ASP A 207 -13.61 17.83 6.05
C ASP A 207 -12.47 16.81 5.89
N THR A 208 -12.07 16.53 4.65
CA THR A 208 -10.92 15.64 4.39
C THR A 208 -9.63 16.44 4.52
N VAL A 209 -8.79 16.07 5.49
CA VAL A 209 -7.48 16.68 5.73
C VAL A 209 -6.35 15.73 5.36
N PHE A 210 -5.22 16.29 4.94
CA PHE A 210 -4.06 15.51 4.51
C PHE A 210 -2.96 15.62 5.56
N ILE A 211 -2.65 14.52 6.24
CA ILE A 211 -1.63 14.47 7.30
C ILE A 211 -0.62 13.38 6.90
N ASN A 212 0.66 13.72 6.81
CA ASN A 212 1.75 12.78 6.50
C ASN A 212 1.53 11.93 5.23
N GLY A 213 0.99 12.52 4.15
CA GLY A 213 0.77 11.77 2.91
C GLY A 213 -0.51 10.92 2.89
N ARG A 214 -1.33 10.97 3.94
CA ARG A 214 -2.55 10.16 4.07
C ARG A 214 -3.77 11.04 4.29
N HIS A 215 -4.92 10.58 3.80
CA HIS A 215 -6.21 11.24 3.98
C HIS A 215 -6.82 10.85 5.33
N TYR A 216 -7.30 11.86 6.06
CA TYR A 216 -8.03 11.71 7.31
C TYR A 216 -9.33 12.51 7.23
N LEU A 217 -10.36 12.08 7.94
CA LEU A 217 -11.56 12.88 8.16
C LEU A 217 -11.38 13.68 9.44
N SER A 218 -11.47 15.01 9.34
CA SER A 218 -11.46 15.93 10.47
C SER A 218 -12.85 16.51 10.65
N LEU A 219 -13.32 16.58 11.91
CA LEU A 219 -14.58 17.23 12.21
C LEU A 219 -14.41 18.76 12.06
N ALA A 220 -15.19 19.37 11.19
CA ALA A 220 -15.14 20.80 10.90
C ALA A 220 -16.00 21.62 11.87
N ASP A 221 -17.14 21.06 12.28
CA ASP A 221 -18.05 21.68 13.25
C ASP A 221 -18.49 20.64 14.28
N SER A 222 -18.14 20.88 15.55
CA SER A 222 -18.49 20.02 16.68
C SER A 222 -19.78 20.42 17.39
N THR A 223 -20.44 21.50 16.97
CA THR A 223 -21.62 22.05 17.67
C THR A 223 -22.94 21.44 17.20
N ALA A 224 -22.98 20.90 15.97
CA ALA A 224 -24.15 20.24 15.42
C ALA A 224 -24.35 18.83 16.02
N ALA A 225 -25.60 18.36 16.07
CA ALA A 225 -25.90 16.96 16.42
C ALA A 225 -25.73 16.05 15.18
N PRO A 226 -25.19 14.83 15.30
CA PRO A 226 -25.07 13.90 14.18
C PRO A 226 -26.45 13.47 13.67
N THR A 227 -26.63 13.44 12.36
CA THR A 227 -27.86 12.93 11.73
C THR A 227 -28.01 11.42 11.99
N PRO A 228 -29.22 10.85 11.85
CA PRO A 228 -29.42 9.40 11.98
C PRO A 228 -28.52 8.59 11.04
N VAL A 229 -28.32 9.07 9.80
CA VAL A 229 -27.40 8.47 8.82
C VAL A 229 -25.97 8.47 9.34
N GLN A 230 -25.49 9.60 9.86
CA GLN A 230 -24.14 9.71 10.42
C GLN A 230 -23.94 8.83 11.66
N ARG A 231 -24.96 8.74 12.53
CA ARG A 231 -24.94 7.86 13.70
C ARG A 231 -24.84 6.39 13.29
N HIS A 232 -25.62 5.98 12.28
CA HIS A 232 -25.55 4.63 11.73
C HIS A 232 -24.19 4.37 11.05
N ALA A 233 -23.67 5.32 10.26
CA ALA A 233 -22.34 5.23 9.65
C ALA A 233 -21.22 5.06 10.68
N LEU A 234 -21.22 5.85 11.76
CA LEU A 234 -20.27 5.70 12.87
C LEU A 234 -20.41 4.33 13.55
N ASN A 235 -21.64 3.83 13.70
CA ASN A 235 -21.89 2.49 14.24
C ASN A 235 -21.26 1.41 13.33
N VAL A 236 -21.50 1.47 12.01
CA VAL A 236 -20.89 0.59 11.01
C VAL A 236 -19.37 0.67 11.02
N LEU A 237 -18.79 1.88 11.13
CA LEU A 237 -17.33 2.06 11.19
C LEU A 237 -16.70 1.44 12.43
N SER A 238 -17.39 1.51 13.58
CA SER A 238 -16.87 0.91 14.82
C SER A 238 -16.67 -0.61 14.70
N TYR A 239 -17.57 -1.30 14.01
CA TYR A 239 -17.45 -2.73 13.73
C TYR A 239 -16.50 -3.02 12.58
N THR A 240 -16.67 -2.36 11.43
CA THR A 240 -15.86 -2.65 10.22
C THR A 240 -14.38 -2.38 10.44
N PHE A 241 -14.00 -1.40 11.26
CA PHE A 241 -12.60 -1.13 11.60
C PHE A 241 -11.92 -2.34 12.26
N SER A 242 -12.61 -2.99 13.21
CA SER A 242 -12.10 -4.19 13.87
C SER A 242 -12.09 -5.39 12.91
N LEU A 243 -13.15 -5.55 12.11
CA LEU A 243 -13.29 -6.67 11.17
C LEU A 243 -12.30 -6.60 9.99
N LEU A 244 -11.89 -5.41 9.54
CA LEU A 244 -10.89 -5.24 8.49
C LEU A 244 -9.49 -5.67 8.90
N ASN A 245 -9.20 -5.72 10.20
CA ASN A 245 -7.95 -6.23 10.75
C ASN A 245 -7.95 -7.76 10.87
N LEU A 246 -9.08 -8.43 10.65
CA LEU A 246 -9.15 -9.89 10.71
C LEU A 246 -8.38 -10.52 9.56
N SER A 247 -7.39 -11.34 9.91
CA SER A 247 -6.62 -12.13 8.97
C SER A 247 -7.38 -13.40 8.62
N VAL A 248 -8.30 -13.32 7.66
CA VAL A 248 -8.96 -14.53 7.15
C VAL A 248 -8.02 -15.20 6.17
N THR A 249 -7.33 -16.26 6.63
CA THR A 249 -6.55 -17.13 5.74
C THR A 249 -7.52 -17.74 4.72
N GLN A 250 -7.31 -17.48 3.43
CA GLN A 250 -8.24 -17.83 2.34
C GLN A 250 -8.47 -19.35 2.15
N SER A 251 -7.94 -20.21 3.01
CA SER A 251 -7.91 -21.67 2.88
C SER A 251 -9.28 -22.33 2.72
N THR A 252 -10.39 -21.63 3.00
CA THR A 252 -11.75 -22.17 2.91
C THR A 252 -12.77 -21.17 2.35
N ILE A 253 -12.36 -20.22 1.49
CA ILE A 253 -13.35 -19.76 0.51
C ILE A 253 -13.47 -20.95 -0.44
N ILE A 254 -14.45 -21.80 -0.17
CA ILE A 254 -14.99 -22.74 -1.13
C ILE A 254 -15.28 -21.86 -2.34
N ALA A 255 -14.37 -21.82 -3.31
CA ALA A 255 -14.80 -21.64 -4.67
C ALA A 255 -15.91 -22.67 -4.77
N ARG A 256 -17.17 -22.20 -4.82
CA ARG A 256 -18.17 -23.00 -5.51
C ARG A 256 -17.45 -23.34 -6.79
N THR A 257 -17.06 -24.59 -6.92
CA THR A 257 -16.95 -25.21 -8.20
C THR A 257 -18.29 -24.85 -8.82
N GLU A 258 -18.33 -23.75 -9.57
CA GLU A 258 -18.97 -23.79 -10.85
C GLU A 258 -18.42 -25.08 -11.43
N THR A 259 -19.19 -26.16 -11.25
CA THR A 259 -19.06 -27.36 -12.01
C THR A 259 -18.97 -26.83 -13.42
N THR A 260 -17.75 -26.77 -13.93
CA THR A 260 -17.48 -26.65 -15.33
C THR A 260 -18.18 -27.89 -15.87
N TYR A 261 -19.44 -27.70 -16.26
CA TYR A 261 -20.15 -28.68 -17.04
C TYR A 261 -19.24 -28.85 -18.24
N THR A 262 -18.52 -29.96 -18.24
CA THR A 262 -17.84 -30.48 -19.42
C THR A 262 -18.90 -30.57 -20.49
N ASP A 263 -18.95 -29.53 -21.33
CA ASP A 263 -19.01 -29.52 -22.79
C ASP A 263 -19.59 -30.76 -23.50
N THR A 264 -20.67 -31.32 -22.98
CA THR A 264 -21.51 -32.31 -23.69
C THR A 264 -22.96 -31.84 -23.84
N ASN A 265 -23.35 -30.70 -23.26
CA ASN A 265 -24.75 -30.28 -23.20
C ASN A 265 -25.12 -29.09 -24.11
N GLN A 266 -24.16 -28.39 -24.74
CA GLN A 266 -24.49 -27.30 -25.66
C GLN A 266 -25.20 -27.78 -26.93
N ALA A 267 -24.91 -28.98 -27.42
CA ALA A 267 -25.62 -29.57 -28.55
C ALA A 267 -27.10 -29.85 -28.23
N GLN A 268 -27.41 -30.30 -27.01
CA GLN A 268 -28.78 -30.55 -26.58
C GLN A 268 -29.57 -29.26 -26.33
N VAL A 269 -28.93 -28.21 -25.79
CA VAL A 269 -29.57 -26.90 -25.59
C VAL A 269 -29.94 -26.27 -26.94
N ASN A 270 -29.07 -26.37 -27.95
CA ASN A 270 -29.38 -25.89 -29.30
C ASN A 270 -30.46 -26.72 -30.01
N GLN A 271 -30.60 -28.02 -29.70
CA GLN A 271 -31.72 -28.84 -30.20
C GLN A 271 -33.05 -28.47 -29.52
N TYR A 272 -33.04 -28.18 -28.22
CA TYR A 272 -34.25 -27.77 -27.49
C TYR A 272 -34.73 -26.37 -27.90
N LEU A 273 -33.79 -25.44 -28.14
CA LEU A 273 -34.11 -24.10 -28.67
C LEU A 273 -34.69 -24.16 -30.09
N GLN A 274 -34.23 -25.10 -30.93
CA GLN A 274 -34.82 -25.36 -32.25
C GLN A 274 -36.23 -25.94 -32.16
N GLN A 275 -36.50 -26.82 -31.20
CA GLN A 275 -37.86 -27.33 -30.97
C GLN A 275 -38.84 -26.25 -30.48
N MET A 276 -38.34 -25.21 -29.83
CA MET A 276 -39.15 -24.06 -29.38
C MET A 276 -39.20 -22.89 -30.39
N GLY A 277 -38.63 -23.06 -31.59
CA GLY A 277 -38.71 -22.06 -32.67
C GLY A 277 -37.80 -20.85 -32.51
N PHE A 278 -36.81 -20.88 -31.60
CA PHE A 278 -35.86 -19.79 -31.41
C PHE A 278 -34.62 -19.93 -32.30
N PRO A 279 -34.01 -18.81 -32.76
CA PRO A 279 -32.79 -18.83 -33.55
C PRO A 279 -31.60 -19.35 -32.73
N GLN A 280 -30.76 -20.17 -33.35
CA GLN A 280 -29.59 -20.77 -32.70
C GLN A 280 -28.58 -19.70 -32.30
N LEU A 281 -28.09 -19.77 -31.05
CA LEU A 281 -27.02 -18.91 -30.58
C LEU A 281 -25.70 -19.36 -31.23
N ARG A 282 -25.22 -18.56 -32.18
CA ARG A 282 -23.97 -18.80 -32.89
C ARG A 282 -22.79 -18.42 -31.99
N VAL A 283 -22.38 -19.34 -31.12
CA VAL A 283 -21.14 -19.20 -30.36
C VAL A 283 -19.99 -19.36 -31.35
N VAL A 284 -19.29 -18.27 -31.65
CA VAL A 284 -18.08 -18.31 -32.47
C VAL A 284 -17.06 -19.15 -31.72
N PRO A 285 -16.58 -20.28 -32.28
CA PRO A 285 -15.66 -21.15 -31.59
C PRO A 285 -14.33 -20.42 -31.42
N GLN A 286 -14.04 -20.02 -30.18
CA GLN A 286 -12.76 -19.47 -29.74
C GLN A 286 -11.74 -20.61 -29.59
N ALA A 287 -11.61 -21.43 -30.64
CA ALA A 287 -10.78 -22.61 -30.68
C ALA A 287 -9.40 -22.26 -31.26
N GLN A 288 -8.59 -21.48 -30.51
CA GLN A 288 -7.13 -21.42 -30.70
C GLN A 288 -6.39 -20.59 -29.63
N ASN A 289 -6.68 -20.80 -28.34
CA ASN A 289 -5.77 -20.28 -27.29
C ASN A 289 -5.45 -21.37 -26.24
N PRO A 290 -4.35 -22.11 -26.40
CA PRO A 290 -3.98 -23.16 -25.47
C PRO A 290 -3.13 -22.60 -24.32
N ASN A 291 -3.79 -22.21 -23.21
CA ASN A 291 -3.37 -22.32 -21.80
C ASN A 291 -3.90 -21.16 -20.94
N PRO A 292 -4.88 -21.39 -20.04
CA PRO A 292 -5.29 -20.37 -19.07
C PRO A 292 -4.72 -20.55 -17.64
N ASN A 293 -3.76 -21.46 -17.40
CA ASN A 293 -3.29 -21.77 -16.03
C ASN A 293 -1.76 -21.73 -15.81
N GLN A 294 -1.03 -20.88 -16.54
CA GLN A 294 0.36 -20.57 -16.19
C GLN A 294 0.51 -19.08 -15.86
N ASN A 295 0.53 -18.77 -14.56
CA ASN A 295 1.17 -17.61 -13.94
C ASN A 295 1.17 -16.33 -14.77
N ASP A 296 0.00 -15.69 -14.80
CA ASP A 296 -0.26 -14.44 -15.52
C ASP A 296 0.26 -13.20 -14.77
N ILE A 297 1.47 -13.28 -14.21
CA ILE A 297 2.21 -12.14 -13.68
C ILE A 297 3.17 -11.57 -14.76
N LEU A 298 3.28 -12.24 -15.92
CA LEU A 298 4.12 -11.84 -17.06
C LEU A 298 3.45 -11.67 -18.44
N PRO A 299 2.11 -11.62 -18.64
CA PRO A 299 1.55 -11.46 -20.00
C PRO A 299 1.78 -10.06 -20.58
N GLN A 300 1.94 -9.02 -19.74
CA GLN A 300 2.10 -7.64 -20.22
C GLN A 300 3.50 -7.30 -20.77
N LEU A 301 4.49 -8.21 -20.67
CA LEU A 301 5.82 -8.01 -21.26
C LEU A 301 5.98 -8.62 -22.66
N ARG A 302 5.06 -9.50 -23.10
CA ARG A 302 5.17 -10.20 -24.40
C ARG A 302 4.70 -9.37 -25.60
N GLU A 303 3.96 -8.30 -25.38
CA GLU A 303 3.46 -7.43 -26.46
C GLU A 303 4.19 -6.08 -26.56
N LEU A 304 5.33 -5.93 -25.89
CA LEU A 304 6.27 -4.87 -26.26
C LEU A 304 6.75 -5.19 -27.69
N PRO A 305 6.47 -4.35 -28.70
CA PRO A 305 7.03 -4.56 -30.04
C PRO A 305 8.55 -4.41 -29.91
N LEU A 306 9.26 -5.52 -29.71
CA LEU A 306 10.71 -5.56 -29.54
C LEU A 306 11.44 -5.28 -30.87
N ARG A 307 10.73 -5.41 -32.00
CA ARG A 307 11.28 -5.29 -33.35
C ARG A 307 11.97 -3.93 -33.63
N PRO A 308 11.42 -2.77 -33.22
CA PRO A 308 12.09 -1.47 -33.38
C PRO A 308 13.29 -1.28 -32.44
N LEU A 309 13.25 -1.87 -31.23
CA LEU A 309 14.34 -1.77 -30.24
C LEU A 309 15.53 -2.66 -30.61
N MET A 310 15.28 -3.84 -31.17
CA MET A 310 16.35 -4.73 -31.64
C MET A 310 17.19 -4.05 -32.73
N MET A 311 16.56 -3.33 -33.66
CA MET A 311 17.26 -2.68 -34.76
C MET A 311 18.17 -1.54 -34.29
N SER A 312 17.76 -0.75 -33.29
CA SER A 312 18.61 0.29 -32.70
C SER A 312 19.77 -0.31 -31.90
N ILE A 313 19.54 -1.41 -31.16
CA ILE A 313 20.61 -2.12 -30.43
C ILE A 313 21.63 -2.72 -31.41
N PHE A 314 21.18 -3.36 -32.50
CA PHE A 314 22.09 -3.90 -33.52
C PHE A 314 22.90 -2.81 -34.23
N MET A 315 22.28 -1.67 -34.55
CA MET A 315 22.98 -0.52 -35.14
C MET A 315 24.02 0.06 -34.17
N LEU A 316 23.71 0.16 -32.88
CA LEU A 316 24.64 0.61 -31.85
C LEU A 316 25.80 -0.38 -31.67
N ALA A 317 25.51 -1.68 -31.61
CA ALA A 317 26.52 -2.73 -31.52
C ALA A 317 27.46 -2.72 -32.74
N PHE A 318 26.91 -2.55 -33.94
CA PHE A 318 27.69 -2.41 -35.16
C PHE A 318 28.56 -1.15 -35.16
N ARG A 319 28.00 0.00 -34.77
CA ARG A 319 28.74 1.27 -34.68
C ARG A 319 29.87 1.21 -33.65
N THR A 320 29.66 0.49 -32.55
CA THR A 320 30.66 0.33 -31.50
C THR A 320 31.75 -0.67 -31.88
N LEU A 321 31.41 -1.73 -32.60
CA LEU A 321 32.38 -2.60 -33.27
C LEU A 321 33.26 -1.82 -34.25
N LEU A 322 32.68 -0.93 -35.07
CA LEU A 322 33.44 -0.08 -35.98
C LEU A 322 34.35 0.90 -35.23
N LEU A 323 33.87 1.54 -34.16
CA LEU A 323 34.69 2.43 -33.34
C LEU A 323 35.84 1.68 -32.66
N LEU A 324 35.59 0.47 -32.13
CA LEU A 324 36.64 -0.40 -31.58
C LEU A 324 37.64 -0.86 -32.65
N TYR A 325 37.19 -1.08 -33.88
CA TYR A 325 38.04 -1.49 -34.99
C TYR A 325 38.98 -0.36 -35.45
N PHE A 326 38.47 0.86 -35.60
CA PHE A 326 39.26 2.01 -36.05
C PHE A 326 40.10 2.63 -34.93
N VAL A 327 39.61 2.59 -33.69
CA VAL A 327 40.30 3.14 -32.53
C VAL A 327 40.79 1.96 -31.71
N ALA A 328 41.94 1.37 -32.10
CA ALA A 328 42.56 0.25 -31.42
C ALA A 328 42.69 0.53 -29.89
N PRO A 329 41.76 0.04 -29.05
CA PRO A 329 41.64 0.53 -27.67
C PRO A 329 42.83 0.10 -26.81
N THR A 330 43.50 -0.97 -27.25
CA THR A 330 44.70 -1.54 -26.63
C THR A 330 45.86 -0.55 -26.56
N ARG A 331 45.91 0.46 -27.44
CA ARG A 331 46.95 1.49 -27.40
C ARG A 331 46.57 2.73 -26.59
N LYS A 332 45.27 2.96 -26.36
CA LYS A 332 44.77 4.15 -25.65
C LYS A 332 43.50 3.82 -24.84
N PRO A 333 43.63 3.37 -23.58
CA PRO A 333 42.51 2.89 -22.77
C PRO A 333 41.44 3.97 -22.49
N ILE A 334 41.83 5.25 -22.51
CA ILE A 334 40.94 6.40 -22.34
C ILE A 334 39.82 6.40 -23.40
N PHE A 335 40.13 6.06 -24.64
CA PHE A 335 39.12 5.97 -25.71
C PHE A 335 38.15 4.81 -25.48
N GLY A 336 38.62 3.69 -24.92
CA GLY A 336 37.75 2.58 -24.53
C GLY A 336 36.72 2.98 -23.46
N ILE A 337 37.16 3.74 -22.45
CA ILE A 337 36.28 4.26 -21.39
C ILE A 337 35.26 5.26 -21.98
N LEU A 338 35.70 6.17 -22.87
CA LEU A 338 34.81 7.12 -23.55
C LEU A 338 33.77 6.42 -24.43
N ILE A 339 34.17 5.39 -25.18
CA ILE A 339 33.24 4.58 -26.00
C ILE A 339 32.25 3.83 -25.11
N LEU A 340 32.70 3.28 -23.97
CA LEU A 340 31.81 2.61 -23.01
C LEU A 340 30.80 3.58 -22.38
N ALA A 341 31.27 4.75 -21.95
CA ALA A 341 30.40 5.80 -21.39
C ALA A 341 29.39 6.30 -22.44
N TRP A 342 29.82 6.46 -23.69
CA TRP A 342 28.95 6.81 -24.81
C TRP A 342 27.91 5.71 -25.11
N MET A 343 28.31 4.43 -25.08
CA MET A 343 27.41 3.28 -25.18
C MET A 343 26.34 3.26 -24.08
N LEU A 344 26.76 3.46 -22.83
CA LEU A 344 25.85 3.56 -21.68
C LEU A 344 24.85 4.70 -21.86
N TYR A 345 25.31 5.86 -22.36
CA TYR A 345 24.45 7.00 -22.65
C TYR A 345 23.43 6.71 -23.77
N GLU A 346 23.86 6.08 -24.86
CA GLU A 346 22.97 5.71 -25.98
C GLU A 346 21.99 4.60 -25.62
N ILE A 347 22.35 3.65 -24.74
CA ILE A 347 21.41 2.63 -24.22
C ILE A 347 20.40 3.27 -23.26
N TRP A 348 20.81 4.28 -22.50
CA TRP A 348 19.95 4.97 -21.54
C TRP A 348 18.82 5.76 -22.23
N GLN A 349 19.08 6.37 -23.39
CA GLN A 349 18.10 7.13 -24.18
C GLN A 349 16.80 6.37 -24.52
N PRO A 350 16.83 5.20 -25.19
CA PRO A 350 15.64 4.44 -25.54
C PRO A 350 14.95 3.85 -24.31
N ILE A 351 15.69 3.48 -23.24
CA ILE A 351 15.10 3.05 -21.97
C ILE A 351 14.30 4.20 -21.36
N ARG A 352 14.89 5.39 -21.26
CA ARG A 352 14.22 6.60 -20.77
C ARG A 352 12.99 6.93 -21.61
N ASN A 353 13.10 6.87 -22.94
CA ASN A 353 11.99 7.16 -23.85
C ASN A 353 10.88 6.10 -23.78
N GLY A 354 11.24 4.82 -23.59
CA GLY A 354 10.29 3.72 -23.37
C GLY A 354 9.54 3.87 -22.05
N LEU A 355 10.23 4.27 -20.98
CA LEU A 355 9.63 4.55 -19.69
C LEU A 355 8.63 5.72 -19.76
N ILE A 356 9.00 6.79 -20.47
CA ILE A 356 8.13 7.96 -20.72
C ILE A 356 6.92 7.59 -21.60
N ARG A 357 7.10 6.75 -22.63
CA ARG A 357 5.96 6.30 -23.47
C ARG A 357 5.01 5.37 -22.72
N ALA A 358 5.53 4.42 -21.95
CA ALA A 358 4.72 3.54 -21.10
C ALA A 358 3.94 4.35 -20.04
N ARG A 359 4.54 5.44 -19.54
CA ARG A 359 3.90 6.42 -18.66
C ARG A 359 2.72 7.12 -19.35
N ILE A 360 2.91 7.63 -20.57
CA ILE A 360 1.85 8.32 -21.32
C ILE A 360 0.73 7.37 -21.71
N GLN A 361 1.05 6.14 -22.13
CA GLN A 361 0.05 5.13 -22.50
C GLN A 361 -0.80 4.68 -21.30
N ARG A 362 -0.21 4.52 -20.10
CA ARG A 362 -1.01 4.21 -18.88
C ARG A 362 -1.95 5.34 -18.50
N VAL A 363 -1.53 6.60 -18.61
CA VAL A 363 -2.40 7.74 -18.30
C VAL A 363 -3.56 7.83 -19.29
N ASN A 364 -3.32 7.59 -20.59
CA ASN A 364 -4.37 7.63 -21.60
C ASN A 364 -5.34 6.43 -21.52
N ASN A 365 -4.87 5.23 -21.14
CA ASN A 365 -5.76 4.07 -20.97
C ASN A 365 -6.62 4.14 -19.70
N ILE A 366 -6.18 4.83 -18.65
CA ILE A 366 -6.99 5.01 -17.43
C ILE A 366 -8.16 5.98 -17.66
N ASN A 367 -7.99 6.97 -18.56
CA ASN A 367 -9.06 7.91 -18.90
C ASN A 367 -10.01 7.42 -20.01
N ASN A 368 -9.62 6.40 -20.78
CA ASN A 368 -10.43 5.82 -21.86
C ASN A 368 -10.89 4.39 -21.53
N GLY A 369 -11.42 4.18 -20.32
CA GLY A 369 -12.21 2.97 -20.03
C GLY A 369 -13.39 2.88 -21.03
N PRO A 370 -13.79 1.68 -21.45
CA PRO A 370 -14.73 1.50 -22.55
C PRO A 370 -16.11 2.05 -22.17
N GLN A 371 -16.49 3.17 -22.78
CA GLN A 371 -17.90 3.51 -22.99
C GLN A 371 -18.49 2.49 -23.96
N ASN A 372 -18.89 1.32 -23.43
CA ASN A 372 -20.00 0.58 -24.01
C ASN A 372 -21.25 1.42 -23.70
N GLY A 373 -22.10 1.85 -24.63
CA GLY A 373 -22.36 1.39 -25.98
C GLY A 373 -23.87 1.55 -26.15
N ASP A 374 -24.29 2.50 -26.97
CA ASP A 374 -25.71 2.80 -27.23
C ASP A 374 -26.46 1.53 -27.71
N PRO A 375 -27.73 1.32 -27.28
CA PRO A 375 -28.59 0.36 -27.94
C PRO A 375 -29.29 1.02 -29.15
N ALA A 376 -28.97 0.54 -30.34
CA ALA A 376 -29.77 0.80 -31.54
C ALA A 376 -30.93 -0.21 -31.63
N ALA A 377 -32.16 0.33 -31.62
CA ALA A 377 -33.42 -0.08 -32.28
C ALA A 377 -33.95 -1.54 -32.19
N PRO A 378 -35.28 -1.69 -32.18
CA PRO A 378 -35.95 -1.94 -33.48
C PRO A 378 -37.23 -1.14 -33.74
N GLU A 379 -37.50 -0.92 -35.03
CA GLU A 379 -38.82 -0.64 -35.67
C GLU A 379 -39.88 -1.67 -35.19
N ALA A 380 -41.21 -1.48 -35.18
CA ALA A 380 -42.22 -0.57 -35.73
C ALA A 380 -43.47 -0.67 -34.79
N LEU A 381 -44.51 0.17 -34.73
CA LEU A 381 -45.42 0.71 -35.76
C LEU A 381 -46.42 1.69 -35.06
N ASP A 382 -47.05 2.54 -35.86
CA ASP A 382 -48.29 3.34 -35.66
C ASP A 382 -48.27 4.80 -35.19
N ASN A 383 -48.53 5.67 -36.19
CA ASN A 383 -49.38 6.86 -36.23
C ASN A 383 -49.07 8.08 -35.34
N VAL A 384 -48.68 9.20 -35.97
CA VAL A 384 -49.50 10.42 -36.24
C VAL A 384 -48.61 11.48 -36.91
N PRO A 385 -49.02 12.20 -37.97
CA PRO A 385 -48.31 13.37 -38.47
C PRO A 385 -48.96 14.66 -37.93
N GLN A 386 -48.21 15.50 -37.20
CA GLN A 386 -48.54 16.92 -37.18
C GLN A 386 -47.36 17.83 -36.86
N ALA A 387 -47.26 18.87 -37.68
CA ALA A 387 -46.25 19.91 -37.70
C ALA A 387 -46.35 20.89 -36.52
N GLN A 388 -45.21 21.43 -36.06
CA GLN A 388 -44.89 22.86 -36.15
C GLN A 388 -43.49 23.22 -35.58
N PRO A 389 -42.93 24.37 -36.00
CA PRO A 389 -41.54 24.77 -35.77
C PRO A 389 -41.38 25.74 -34.58
N GLY A 390 -40.18 25.81 -34.03
CA GLY A 390 -39.74 26.94 -33.19
C GLY A 390 -39.17 26.52 -31.85
N GLY A 391 -37.83 26.54 -31.73
CA GLY A 391 -37.14 26.28 -30.47
C GLY A 391 -35.66 26.64 -30.59
N ILE A 392 -35.33 27.81 -30.07
CA ILE A 392 -34.05 28.50 -30.15
C ILE A 392 -32.99 27.72 -29.35
N LEU A 393 -31.88 27.34 -30.00
CA LEU A 393 -30.69 26.80 -29.33
C LEU A 393 -29.83 27.95 -28.79
N PRO A 394 -29.44 27.98 -27.49
CA PRO A 394 -28.35 28.84 -27.06
C PRO A 394 -26.99 28.14 -27.26
N ALA A 395 -26.20 28.81 -28.10
CA ALA A 395 -24.75 28.96 -28.14
C ALA A 395 -23.86 28.01 -27.29
N VAL A 396 -23.01 27.32 -28.05
CA VAL A 396 -21.69 26.78 -27.68
C VAL A 396 -20.85 27.86 -26.97
N ASN A 397 -20.38 27.58 -25.76
CA ASN A 397 -19.44 28.43 -25.03
C ASN A 397 -17.99 27.98 -25.37
N PRO A 398 -17.14 28.82 -25.98
CA PRO A 398 -15.74 28.52 -26.21
C PRO A 398 -14.88 28.99 -25.03
N GLN A 399 -13.76 28.29 -24.81
CA GLN A 399 -12.60 28.72 -24.03
C GLN A 399 -12.73 28.76 -22.49
N GLN A 400 -12.31 27.67 -21.86
CA GLN A 400 -11.52 27.76 -20.63
C GLN A 400 -10.11 27.21 -20.92
N PRO A 401 -9.02 27.93 -20.55
CA PRO A 401 -7.67 27.46 -20.73
C PRO A 401 -7.36 26.31 -19.75
N PRO A 402 -6.68 25.23 -20.19
CA PRO A 402 -6.31 24.15 -19.29
C PRO A 402 -5.12 24.61 -18.42
N PHE A 403 -5.38 24.91 -17.15
CA PHE A 403 -4.32 25.00 -16.15
C PHE A 403 -3.85 23.59 -15.79
N VAL A 404 -2.78 23.16 -16.46
CA VAL A 404 -2.10 21.88 -16.22
C VAL A 404 -1.14 22.04 -15.04
N VAL A 405 -1.63 21.88 -13.81
CA VAL A 405 -0.78 21.71 -12.62
C VAL A 405 -0.80 20.23 -12.21
N PHE A 406 -0.30 19.36 -13.10
CA PHE A 406 -0.31 17.88 -12.93
C PHE A 406 1.08 17.22 -12.99
N GLY A 407 2.17 18.00 -12.96
CA GLY A 407 3.50 17.47 -13.27
C GLY A 407 4.29 16.85 -12.11
N ALA A 408 4.34 17.49 -10.94
CA ALA A 408 5.32 17.16 -9.90
C ALA A 408 4.91 15.98 -9.01
N ARG A 409 3.67 15.95 -8.49
CA ARG A 409 3.23 14.92 -7.52
C ARG A 409 3.15 13.51 -8.11
N GLN A 410 2.92 13.39 -9.41
CA GLN A 410 2.88 12.11 -10.11
C GLN A 410 4.29 11.58 -10.43
N LEU A 411 5.31 12.44 -10.51
CA LEU A 411 6.70 12.03 -10.66
C LEU A 411 7.22 11.35 -9.38
N ASP A 412 6.93 11.95 -8.22
CA ASP A 412 7.43 11.43 -6.93
C ASP A 412 6.81 10.08 -6.56
N ALA A 413 5.49 9.92 -6.75
CA ALA A 413 4.80 8.65 -6.49
C ALA A 413 5.32 7.52 -7.40
N GLN A 414 5.68 7.84 -8.65
CA GLN A 414 6.21 6.86 -9.59
C GLN A 414 7.67 6.55 -9.35
N ALA A 415 8.50 7.55 -9.01
CA ALA A 415 9.86 7.31 -8.56
C ALA A 415 9.87 6.42 -7.32
N ALA A 416 8.96 6.66 -6.37
CA ALA A 416 8.78 5.79 -5.21
C ALA A 416 8.37 4.36 -5.61
N ALA A 417 7.47 4.16 -6.56
CA ALA A 417 7.09 2.83 -7.03
C ALA A 417 8.24 2.08 -7.73
N ILE A 418 9.05 2.78 -8.53
CA ILE A 418 10.22 2.20 -9.20
C ILE A 418 11.30 1.82 -8.17
N LEU A 419 11.58 2.71 -7.23
CA LEU A 419 12.51 2.43 -6.13
C LEU A 419 12.03 1.25 -5.28
N ASP A 420 10.71 1.08 -5.12
CA ASP A 420 10.14 -0.05 -4.40
C ASP A 420 10.29 -1.36 -5.20
N ALA A 421 10.00 -1.33 -6.49
CA ALA A 421 10.18 -2.49 -7.37
C ALA A 421 11.65 -2.93 -7.43
N LEU A 422 12.59 -1.99 -7.46
CA LEU A 422 14.03 -2.27 -7.43
C LEU A 422 14.48 -2.79 -6.05
N GLY A 423 13.97 -2.21 -4.96
CA GLY A 423 14.23 -2.67 -3.60
C GLY A 423 13.75 -4.11 -3.38
N ASN A 424 12.59 -4.45 -3.95
CA ASN A 424 11.96 -5.76 -3.86
C ASN A 424 12.38 -6.75 -4.97
N LEU A 425 13.38 -6.41 -5.79
CA LEU A 425 13.81 -7.28 -6.88
C LEU A 425 14.26 -8.65 -6.35
N ASN A 426 13.66 -9.72 -6.89
CA ASN A 426 13.81 -11.14 -6.52
C ASN A 426 13.22 -11.55 -5.15
N LEU A 427 12.87 -10.63 -4.25
CA LEU A 427 12.38 -11.00 -2.91
C LEU A 427 11.05 -11.78 -2.95
N PRO A 428 10.01 -11.37 -3.72
CA PRO A 428 8.75 -12.12 -3.78
C PRO A 428 8.92 -13.53 -4.34
N ALA A 429 9.73 -13.68 -5.40
CA ALA A 429 9.99 -14.99 -5.99
C ALA A 429 10.75 -15.92 -5.03
N GLU A 430 11.73 -15.39 -4.29
CA GLU A 430 12.43 -16.14 -3.25
C GLU A 430 11.50 -16.51 -2.08
N GLU A 431 10.61 -15.59 -1.68
CA GLU A 431 9.63 -15.83 -0.61
C GLU A 431 8.61 -16.90 -1.02
N ASP A 432 8.11 -16.85 -2.25
CA ASP A 432 7.25 -17.91 -2.82
C ASP A 432 7.97 -19.25 -2.81
N VAL A 433 9.25 -19.29 -3.16
CA VAL A 433 10.05 -20.51 -3.11
C VAL A 433 10.23 -21.02 -1.67
N ILE A 434 10.47 -20.14 -0.70
CA ILE A 434 10.57 -20.52 0.73
C ILE A 434 9.23 -21.08 1.22
N ASN A 435 8.12 -20.42 0.86
CA ASN A 435 6.77 -20.81 1.25
C ASN A 435 6.34 -22.13 0.60
N GLN A 436 6.67 -22.34 -0.67
CA GLN A 436 6.30 -23.55 -1.42
C GLN A 436 7.31 -24.70 -1.30
N ALA A 437 8.47 -24.48 -0.68
CA ALA A 437 9.55 -25.48 -0.56
C ALA A 437 9.12 -26.79 0.11
N HIS A 438 8.00 -26.83 0.82
CA HIS A 438 7.47 -28.03 1.45
C HIS A 438 6.57 -28.87 0.54
N LEU A 439 6.10 -28.31 -0.60
CA LEU A 439 5.15 -28.96 -1.51
C LEU A 439 5.83 -29.83 -2.59
N GLY A 440 7.12 -29.66 -2.82
CA GLY A 440 7.85 -30.45 -3.81
C GLY A 440 9.29 -30.01 -4.02
N PRO A 441 10.06 -30.78 -4.81
CA PRO A 441 11.45 -30.47 -5.11
C PRO A 441 11.53 -29.23 -6.02
N ILE A 442 11.85 -28.07 -5.43
CA ILE A 442 12.12 -26.84 -6.18
C ILE A 442 13.58 -26.87 -6.67
N PRO A 443 13.84 -26.75 -7.98
CA PRO A 443 15.20 -26.74 -8.51
C PRO A 443 16.00 -25.55 -7.98
N GLU A 444 17.29 -25.75 -7.72
CA GLU A 444 18.17 -24.67 -7.30
C GLU A 444 18.31 -23.62 -8.43
N PRO A 445 18.30 -22.31 -8.11
CA PRO A 445 18.54 -21.29 -9.12
C PRO A 445 19.87 -21.52 -9.85
N GLY A 446 19.81 -21.51 -11.19
CA GLY A 446 20.97 -21.72 -12.04
C GLY A 446 22.05 -20.65 -11.84
N ARG A 447 23.30 -20.98 -12.23
CA ARG A 447 24.45 -20.06 -12.10
C ARG A 447 24.22 -18.73 -12.83
N SER A 448 23.55 -18.75 -13.98
CA SER A 448 23.19 -17.55 -14.73
C SER A 448 22.22 -16.65 -13.96
N HIS A 449 21.21 -17.23 -13.30
CA HIS A 449 20.27 -16.48 -12.46
C HIS A 449 20.97 -15.87 -11.25
N LYS A 450 21.89 -16.62 -10.61
CA LYS A 450 22.71 -16.10 -9.49
C LYS A 450 23.60 -14.95 -9.93
N LEU A 451 24.26 -15.05 -11.08
CA LEU A 451 25.10 -13.99 -11.63
C LEU A 451 24.27 -12.76 -12.01
N ALA A 452 23.15 -12.94 -12.70
CA ALA A 452 22.25 -11.86 -13.07
C ALA A 452 21.68 -11.15 -11.83
N SER A 453 21.27 -11.92 -10.82
CA SER A 453 20.81 -11.39 -9.55
C SER A 453 21.93 -10.62 -8.85
N PHE A 454 23.13 -11.19 -8.73
CA PHE A 454 24.28 -10.51 -8.13
C PHE A 454 24.58 -9.16 -8.80
N ILE A 455 24.60 -9.11 -10.14
CA ILE A 455 24.84 -7.85 -10.88
C ILE A 455 23.69 -6.87 -10.63
N GLY A 456 22.44 -7.32 -10.68
CA GLY A 456 21.27 -6.48 -10.39
C GLY A 456 21.30 -5.91 -8.97
N LEU A 457 21.70 -6.71 -7.99
CA LEU A 457 21.85 -6.29 -6.60
C LEU A 457 23.00 -5.32 -6.43
N LEU A 458 24.16 -5.61 -7.02
CA LEU A 458 25.32 -4.72 -7.00
C LEU A 458 24.96 -3.33 -7.55
N LEU A 459 24.29 -3.28 -8.70
CA LEU A 459 23.83 -2.02 -9.28
C LEU A 459 22.76 -1.33 -8.41
N GLY A 460 21.85 -2.10 -7.81
CA GLY A 460 20.84 -1.58 -6.87
C GLY A 460 21.44 -1.01 -5.59
N THR A 461 22.53 -1.58 -5.09
CA THR A 461 23.21 -1.12 -3.86
C THR A 461 23.91 0.23 -4.01
N LEU A 462 24.25 0.64 -5.24
CA LEU A 462 24.85 1.95 -5.50
C LEU A 462 23.90 3.12 -5.19
N HIS A 463 22.59 2.88 -5.14
CA HIS A 463 21.60 3.91 -4.82
C HIS A 463 21.14 3.80 -3.35
N PRO A 464 21.45 4.77 -2.48
CA PRO A 464 21.16 4.67 -1.03
C PRO A 464 19.68 4.38 -0.70
N ALA A 465 18.75 4.99 -1.44
CA ALA A 465 17.32 4.75 -1.20
C ALA A 465 16.87 3.33 -1.59
N VAL A 466 17.46 2.73 -2.63
CA VAL A 466 17.14 1.35 -3.04
C VAL A 466 17.73 0.39 -2.02
N TRP A 467 18.97 0.65 -1.58
CA TRP A 467 19.63 -0.12 -0.53
C TRP A 467 18.81 -0.15 0.76
N ASN A 468 18.42 1.02 1.28
CA ASN A 468 17.65 1.11 2.53
C ASN A 468 16.30 0.37 2.43
N ARG A 469 15.60 0.50 1.30
CA ARG A 469 14.35 -0.23 1.07
C ARG A 469 14.54 -1.74 1.00
N ARG A 470 15.57 -2.18 0.25
CA ARG A 470 15.91 -3.60 0.16
C ARG A 470 16.27 -4.17 1.52
N ARG A 471 17.06 -3.46 2.33
CA ARG A 471 17.43 -3.86 3.68
C ARG A 471 16.17 -4.02 4.54
N ALA A 472 15.28 -3.03 4.55
CA ALA A 472 14.01 -3.12 5.28
C ALA A 472 13.14 -4.32 4.84
N ALA A 473 13.13 -4.65 3.54
CA ALA A 473 12.40 -5.81 3.03
C ALA A 473 13.05 -7.16 3.42
N LEU A 474 14.38 -7.26 3.35
CA LEU A 474 15.13 -8.43 3.83
C LEU A 474 14.91 -8.66 5.32
N ASN A 475 14.98 -7.59 6.11
CA ASN A 475 14.78 -7.60 7.55
C ASN A 475 13.41 -8.17 7.94
N ARG A 476 12.35 -7.78 7.22
CA ARG A 476 10.99 -8.31 7.44
C ARG A 476 10.93 -9.81 7.15
N ARG A 477 11.49 -10.25 6.02
CA ARG A 477 11.52 -11.66 5.62
C ARG A 477 12.30 -12.51 6.62
N GLU A 478 13.48 -12.04 7.04
CA GLU A 478 14.34 -12.73 7.99
C GLU A 478 13.72 -12.78 9.39
N GLY A 479 12.99 -11.73 9.80
CA GLY A 479 12.21 -11.74 11.05
C GLY A 479 11.17 -12.86 11.10
N VAL A 480 10.50 -13.14 9.97
CA VAL A 480 9.57 -14.28 9.86
C VAL A 480 10.32 -15.61 9.98
N ILE A 481 11.45 -15.77 9.28
CA ILE A 481 12.28 -17.00 9.33
C ILE A 481 12.79 -17.27 10.75
N ARG A 482 13.18 -16.23 11.49
CA ARG A 482 13.62 -16.37 12.88
C ARG A 482 12.49 -16.73 13.82
N THR A 483 11.32 -16.11 13.64
CA THR A 483 10.12 -16.49 14.39
C THR A 483 9.80 -17.96 14.15
N GLU A 484 9.86 -18.42 12.89
CA GLU A 484 9.70 -19.84 12.54
C GLU A 484 10.79 -20.72 13.17
N ALA A 485 12.05 -20.29 13.18
CA ALA A 485 13.14 -21.04 13.80
C ALA A 485 13.04 -21.10 15.32
N ASN A 486 12.60 -20.03 15.97
CA ASN A 486 12.37 -19.95 17.41
C ASN A 486 11.22 -20.89 17.80
N MET A 487 10.10 -20.85 17.09
CA MET A 487 8.98 -21.79 17.30
C MET A 487 9.45 -23.25 17.16
N ARG A 488 10.35 -23.56 16.21
CA ARG A 488 10.89 -24.92 16.05
C ARG A 488 11.83 -25.35 17.20
N ARG A 489 12.59 -24.41 17.76
CA ARG A 489 13.62 -24.65 18.80
C ARG A 489 13.09 -24.56 20.22
N GLU A 490 11.91 -23.97 20.43
CA GLU A 490 11.32 -23.82 21.74
C GLU A 490 11.20 -25.19 22.44
N PRO A 491 11.83 -25.36 23.63
CA PRO A 491 11.83 -26.62 24.34
C PRO A 491 10.40 -27.02 24.70
N GLY A 492 10.14 -28.33 24.81
CA GLY A 492 8.89 -28.82 25.38
C GLY A 492 8.65 -28.25 26.79
N PRO A 493 7.42 -28.35 27.33
CA PRO A 493 7.14 -27.96 28.71
C PRO A 493 8.23 -28.50 29.64
N ARG A 494 8.78 -27.59 30.44
CA ARG A 494 10.07 -27.77 31.12
C ARG A 494 9.98 -28.69 32.35
N ASP A 495 8.77 -28.98 32.82
CA ASP A 495 8.54 -29.82 33.98
C ASP A 495 7.79 -31.11 33.58
N PRO A 496 8.43 -32.29 33.63
CA PRO A 496 7.76 -33.57 33.37
C PRO A 496 6.69 -33.92 34.43
N ASN A 497 6.59 -33.16 35.53
CA ASN A 497 5.59 -33.37 36.57
C ASN A 497 4.33 -32.49 36.43
N GLU A 498 4.33 -31.47 35.58
CA GLU A 498 3.11 -30.70 35.30
C GLU A 498 2.22 -31.49 34.34
N ALA A 499 0.93 -31.59 34.68
CA ALA A 499 -0.03 -32.31 33.86
C ALA A 499 -0.12 -31.64 32.48
N GLU A 500 0.35 -32.35 31.46
CA GLU A 500 0.36 -31.90 30.07
C GLU A 500 -1.03 -31.40 29.66
N THR A 501 -1.14 -30.11 29.38
CA THR A 501 -2.41 -29.51 28.96
C THR A 501 -2.69 -29.83 27.49
N ASP A 502 -3.96 -29.79 27.07
CA ASP A 502 -4.29 -29.96 25.64
C ASP A 502 -3.67 -28.84 24.77
N GLU A 503 -3.42 -27.66 25.35
CA GLU A 503 -2.67 -26.58 24.72
C GLU A 503 -1.22 -26.99 24.45
N ASP A 504 -0.54 -27.59 25.44
CA ASP A 504 0.84 -28.10 25.28
C ASP A 504 0.94 -29.15 24.19
N ARG A 505 -0.05 -30.05 24.09
CA ARG A 505 -0.13 -31.06 23.02
C ARG A 505 -0.31 -30.41 21.65
N SER A 506 -1.22 -29.44 21.53
CA SER A 506 -1.44 -28.72 20.28
C SER A 506 -0.19 -27.95 19.83
N ALA A 507 0.51 -27.32 20.78
CA ALA A 507 1.76 -26.60 20.53
C ALA A 507 2.90 -27.58 20.17
N ALA A 508 2.97 -28.75 20.81
CA ALA A 508 3.92 -29.80 20.45
C ALA A 508 3.68 -30.33 19.03
N GLN A 509 2.42 -30.57 18.65
CA GLN A 509 2.04 -31.00 17.29
C GLN A 509 2.39 -29.93 16.25
N ALA A 510 2.06 -28.66 16.51
CA ALA A 510 2.41 -27.56 15.60
C ALA A 510 3.93 -27.43 15.42
N ARG A 511 4.71 -27.58 16.51
CA ARG A 511 6.19 -27.59 16.45
C ARG A 511 6.72 -28.77 15.65
N GLN A 512 6.16 -29.96 15.82
CA GLN A 512 6.53 -31.13 15.05
C GLN A 512 6.23 -30.93 13.57
N GLU A 513 5.06 -30.39 13.22
CA GLU A 513 4.69 -30.09 11.84
C GLU A 513 5.66 -29.08 11.21
N LEU A 514 6.07 -28.03 11.93
CA LEU A 514 7.07 -27.08 11.45
C LEU A 514 8.45 -27.73 11.22
N ARG A 515 8.86 -28.67 12.09
CA ARG A 515 10.10 -29.43 11.90
C ARG A 515 10.03 -30.34 10.67
N GLU A 516 8.92 -31.02 10.47
CA GLU A 516 8.68 -31.87 9.31
C GLU A 516 8.63 -31.05 8.01
N ARG A 517 7.92 -29.92 8.01
CA ARG A 517 7.90 -28.97 6.88
C ARG A 517 9.31 -28.48 6.55
N HIS A 518 10.11 -28.10 7.56
CA HIS A 518 11.49 -27.69 7.36
C HIS A 518 12.38 -28.83 6.81
N ALA A 519 12.21 -30.05 7.33
CA ALA A 519 12.97 -31.22 6.88
C ALA A 519 12.69 -31.58 5.41
N ARG A 520 11.47 -31.30 4.91
CA ARG A 520 11.09 -31.49 3.50
C ARG A 520 11.66 -30.40 2.55
N ARG A 521 12.10 -29.25 3.07
CA ARG A 521 12.64 -28.16 2.22
C ARG A 521 13.94 -28.59 1.52
N PRO A 522 14.21 -28.11 0.30
CA PRO A 522 15.48 -28.36 -0.36
C PRO A 522 16.68 -27.89 0.47
N ARG A 523 17.81 -28.63 0.39
CA ARG A 523 19.02 -28.35 1.18
C ARG A 523 19.52 -26.91 1.07
N TRP A 524 19.41 -26.28 -0.10
CA TRP A 524 19.86 -24.90 -0.29
C TRP A 524 18.99 -23.88 0.48
N VAL A 525 17.68 -24.16 0.61
CA VAL A 525 16.75 -23.35 1.42
C VAL A 525 17.06 -23.54 2.90
N GLN A 526 17.29 -24.79 3.34
CA GLN A 526 17.68 -25.10 4.72
C GLN A 526 18.96 -24.34 5.12
N ARG A 527 20.01 -24.41 4.31
CA ARG A 527 21.26 -23.66 4.54
C ARG A 527 21.03 -22.14 4.59
N TYR A 528 20.15 -21.61 3.74
CA TYR A 528 19.81 -20.20 3.78
C TYR A 528 19.15 -19.82 5.11
N MET A 529 18.14 -20.58 5.56
CA MET A 529 17.48 -20.35 6.84
C MET A 529 18.43 -20.51 8.02
N GLU A 530 19.30 -21.51 7.99
CA GLU A 530 20.31 -21.73 9.03
C GLU A 530 21.27 -20.55 9.15
N ARG A 531 21.73 -19.97 8.01
CA ARG A 531 22.55 -18.75 8.03
C ARG A 531 21.80 -17.56 8.62
N VAL A 532 20.55 -17.32 8.22
CA VAL A 532 19.72 -16.23 8.76
C VAL A 532 19.52 -16.34 10.28
N VAL A 533 19.46 -17.57 10.79
CA VAL A 533 19.32 -17.84 12.23
C VAL A 533 20.65 -17.77 12.97
N ALA A 534 21.76 -18.10 12.32
CA ALA A 534 23.10 -18.08 12.90
C ALA A 534 23.75 -16.69 12.90
N GLU A 535 23.48 -15.87 11.88
CA GLU A 535 23.89 -14.47 11.84
C GLU A 535 23.00 -13.66 12.78
N GLU A 536 23.44 -13.52 14.03
CA GLU A 536 23.03 -12.45 14.92
C GLU A 536 23.37 -11.11 14.24
N TRP A 537 22.44 -10.16 14.19
CA TRP A 537 22.65 -8.95 13.41
C TRP A 537 23.84 -8.18 13.95
N VAL A 538 24.80 -7.93 13.07
CA VAL A 538 25.96 -7.08 13.39
C VAL A 538 25.51 -5.66 13.76
N ASP A 539 24.31 -5.24 13.35
CA ASP A 539 23.76 -3.92 13.70
C ASP A 539 23.13 -3.82 15.10
N ASP A 540 22.90 -4.93 15.82
CA ASP A 540 22.40 -4.88 17.21
C ASP A 540 23.52 -4.65 18.24
N LEU A 541 24.76 -4.45 17.78
CA LEU A 541 25.97 -4.30 18.60
C LEU A 541 26.51 -2.86 18.69
N ASP A 542 25.88 -1.89 18.02
CA ASP A 542 26.18 -0.45 18.10
C ASP A 542 24.99 0.32 18.71
#